data_AF-A0A1G5SEA1-F1
#
_entry.id   AF-A0A1G5SEA1-F1
#
_cell.length_a   1.000
_cell.length_b   1.000
_cell.length_c   1.000
_cell.angle_alpha   90.00
_cell.angle_beta   90.00
_cell.angle_gamma   90.00
#
_symmetry.space_group_name_H-M   'P 1'
#
loop_
_entity.id
_entity.type
_entity.pdbx_description
1 polymer ?
#
loop_
_entity_poly.entity_id
_entity_poly.type
_entity_poly.pdbx_seq_one_letter_code
_entity_poly.pdbx_strand_id
1 'polypeptide(L)'
;MQLDEVGFWKRSKIMVATARNYPAQLVSLAQNLRQILTDVSIIYDQHTFKPHVTLIRRVKSAGSLPELATQIAWTAARLSLVQSLQTPKGSIYRTLADCRFIGTR
;
A
#
# COMPACT_ATOMS: atom_id res chain seq x y z
N MET A 1 -8.93 4.00 -8.31
CA MET A 1 -8.13 2.80 -8.65
C MET A 1 -9.05 1.59 -8.58
N GLN A 2 -8.78 0.53 -9.34
CA GLN A 2 -9.49 -0.74 -9.21
C GLN A 2 -8.51 -1.79 -8.66
N LEU A 3 -8.88 -2.48 -7.59
CA LEU A 3 -8.15 -3.68 -7.14
C LEU A 3 -8.81 -4.89 -7.80
N ASP A 4 -8.10 -5.52 -8.71
CA ASP A 4 -8.59 -6.56 -9.63
C ASP A 4 -7.69 -7.80 -9.66
N GLU A 5 -6.62 -7.83 -8.87
CA GLU A 5 -5.68 -8.94 -8.84
C GLU A 5 -5.25 -9.32 -7.42
N VAL A 6 -5.10 -10.62 -7.19
CA VAL A 6 -4.39 -11.16 -6.01
C VAL A 6 -2.99 -11.56 -6.43
N GLY A 7 -1.99 -10.96 -5.77
CA GLY A 7 -0.58 -11.29 -5.99
C GLY A 7 0.01 -12.07 -4.82
N PHE A 8 1.02 -12.90 -5.10
CA PHE A 8 1.89 -13.47 -4.08
C PHE A 8 3.34 -13.01 -4.26
N TRP A 9 3.88 -12.36 -3.24
CA TRP A 9 5.27 -11.91 -3.23
C TRP A 9 6.13 -12.86 -2.41
N LYS A 10 6.77 -13.79 -3.12
CA LYS A 10 7.56 -14.89 -2.54
C LYS A 10 8.64 -14.42 -1.55
N ARG A 11 9.34 -13.31 -1.85
CA ARG A 11 10.42 -12.79 -1.01
C ARG A 11 9.94 -12.34 0.37
N SER A 12 8.81 -11.63 0.42
CA SER A 12 8.20 -11.14 1.67
C SER A 12 7.18 -12.10 2.28
N LYS A 13 6.83 -13.19 1.58
CA LYS A 13 5.85 -14.21 1.99
C LYS A 13 4.49 -13.58 2.33
N ILE A 14 4.02 -12.68 1.48
CA ILE A 14 2.72 -12.02 1.62
C ILE A 14 1.83 -12.27 0.40
N MET A 15 0.53 -12.40 0.65
CA MET A 15 -0.51 -12.26 -0.37
C MET A 15 -1.09 -10.84 -0.30
N VAL A 16 -1.35 -10.27 -1.46
CA VAL A 16 -1.78 -8.88 -1.61
C VAL A 16 -2.96 -8.77 -2.55
N ALA A 17 -3.85 -7.82 -2.30
CA ALA A 17 -4.71 -7.26 -3.34
C ALA A 17 -3.94 -6.14 -4.05
N THR A 18 -3.92 -6.18 -5.38
CA THR A 18 -3.22 -5.22 -6.23
C THR A 18 -4.10 -4.87 -7.43
N ALA A 19 -3.60 -3.94 -8.24
CA ALA A 19 -4.20 -3.56 -9.50
C ALA A 19 -3.27 -3.98 -10.65
N ARG A 20 -3.81 -4.55 -11.72
CA ARG A 20 -3.07 -4.77 -12.98
C ARG A 20 -2.66 -3.44 -13.60
N ASN A 21 -3.55 -2.45 -13.52
CA ASN A 21 -3.33 -1.08 -13.98
C ASN A 21 -3.67 -0.11 -12.86
N TYR A 22 -2.71 0.74 -12.48
CA TYR A 22 -2.89 1.77 -11.45
C TYR A 22 -2.51 3.16 -11.96
N PRO A 23 -3.12 4.23 -11.42
CA PRO A 23 -2.87 5.58 -11.91
C PRO A 23 -1.41 5.99 -11.71
N ALA A 24 -0.80 6.59 -12.73
CA ALA A 24 0.57 7.12 -12.65
C ALA A 24 0.72 8.14 -11.51
N GLN A 25 -0.34 8.89 -11.22
CA GLN A 25 -0.42 9.86 -10.12
C GLN A 25 -0.15 9.22 -8.75
N LEU A 26 -0.52 7.95 -8.54
CA LEU A 26 -0.23 7.24 -7.30
C LEU A 26 1.26 6.92 -7.16
N VAL A 27 1.93 6.61 -8.28
CA VAL A 27 3.39 6.40 -8.32
C VAL A 27 4.11 7.73 -8.09
N SER A 28 3.69 8.81 -8.76
CA SER A 28 4.24 10.15 -8.57
C SER A 28 4.06 10.64 -7.13
N LEU A 29 2.91 10.37 -6.51
CA LEU A 29 2.69 10.68 -5.09
C LEU A 29 3.72 9.97 -4.20
N ALA A 30 3.93 8.67 -4.40
CA ALA A 30 4.92 7.91 -3.62
C ALA A 30 6.34 8.43 -3.83
N GLN A 31 6.71 8.81 -5.06
CA GLN A 31 8.01 9.40 -5.38
C GLN A 31 8.21 10.76 -4.70
N ASN A 32 7.21 11.64 -4.76
CA ASN A 32 7.26 12.95 -4.12
C ASN A 32 7.40 12.83 -2.59
N LEU A 33 6.67 11.88 -1.97
CA LEU A 33 6.82 11.59 -0.55
C LEU A 33 8.24 11.11 -0.20
N ARG A 34 8.81 10.22 -1.02
CA ARG A 34 10.19 9.75 -0.83
C ARG A 34 11.21 10.88 -0.96
N GLN A 35 11.01 11.80 -1.89
CA GLN A 35 11.86 12.98 -2.02
C GLN A 35 11.82 13.83 -0.75
N ILE A 36 10.61 14.12 -0.24
CA ILE A 36 10.44 14.86 1.01
C ILE A 36 11.19 14.16 2.17
N LEU A 37 11.05 12.82 2.30
CA LEU A 37 11.75 12.05 3.33
C LEU A 37 13.28 12.15 3.17
N THR A 38 13.80 12.07 1.94
CA THR A 38 15.22 12.26 1.65
C THR A 38 15.69 13.66 2.08
N ASP A 39 14.96 14.71 1.72
CA ASP A 39 15.32 16.11 1.99
C ASP A 39 15.44 16.38 3.51
N VAL A 40 14.63 15.70 4.32
CA VAL A 40 14.67 15.78 5.78
C VAL A 40 15.47 14.65 6.46
N SER A 41 16.26 13.89 5.68
CA SER A 41 17.13 12.82 6.17
C SER A 41 16.41 11.69 6.94
N ILE A 42 15.16 11.39 6.59
CA ILE A 42 14.40 10.25 7.14
C ILE A 42 14.63 9.02 6.25
N ILE A 43 15.09 7.93 6.86
CA ILE A 43 15.34 6.66 6.17
C ILE A 43 14.01 5.95 5.86
N TYR A 44 13.93 5.37 4.67
CA TYR A 44 12.80 4.54 4.21
C TYR A 44 13.29 3.36 3.35
N ASP A 45 12.40 2.41 3.03
CA ASP A 45 12.75 1.27 2.20
C ASP A 45 12.97 1.67 0.72
N GLN A 46 14.06 1.17 0.13
CA GLN A 46 14.43 1.50 -1.26
C GLN A 46 13.77 0.58 -2.29
N HIS A 47 12.71 -0.14 -1.92
CA HIS A 47 12.04 -1.03 -2.86
C HIS A 47 11.23 -0.23 -3.87
N THR A 48 11.15 -0.73 -5.11
CA THR A 48 10.23 -0.20 -6.11
C THR A 48 8.82 -0.19 -5.53
N PHE A 49 8.18 0.98 -5.56
CA PHE A 49 6.82 1.11 -5.08
C PHE A 49 5.87 0.30 -5.98
N LYS A 50 5.13 -0.62 -5.37
CA LYS A 50 4.09 -1.42 -6.01
C LYS A 50 2.80 -1.20 -5.23
N PRO A 51 1.79 -0.50 -5.77
CA PRO A 51 0.53 -0.26 -5.07
C PRO A 51 -0.13 -1.58 -4.67
N HIS A 52 -0.38 -1.78 -3.38
CA HIS A 52 -0.95 -3.03 -2.89
C HIS A 52 -1.59 -2.85 -1.52
N VAL A 53 -2.49 -3.76 -1.18
CA VAL A 53 -3.02 -3.97 0.18
C VAL A 53 -2.61 -5.36 0.62
N THR A 54 -1.83 -5.47 1.71
CA THR A 54 -1.46 -6.78 2.26
C THR A 54 -2.70 -7.45 2.86
N LEU A 55 -3.04 -8.66 2.38
CA LEU A 55 -4.16 -9.46 2.88
C LEU A 55 -3.70 -10.48 3.92
N ILE A 56 -2.63 -11.21 3.60
CA ILE A 56 -2.10 -12.29 4.44
C ILE A 56 -0.58 -12.15 4.54
N ARG A 57 -0.06 -12.34 5.76
CA ARG A 57 1.38 -12.37 6.05
C ARG A 57 1.82 -13.79 6.40
N ARG A 58 3.13 -14.06 6.26
CA ARG A 58 3.75 -15.35 6.60
C ARG A 58 3.13 -16.54 5.86
N VAL A 59 2.78 -16.32 4.60
CA VAL A 59 2.24 -17.34 3.72
C VAL A 59 3.28 -18.46 3.57
N LYS A 60 2.92 -19.68 3.97
CA LYS A 60 3.82 -20.85 3.93
C LYS A 60 3.91 -21.45 2.52
N SER A 61 2.78 -21.50 1.82
CA SER A 61 2.66 -21.94 0.43
C SER A 61 1.52 -21.16 -0.22
N ALA A 62 1.71 -20.72 -1.46
CA ALA A 62 0.73 -19.89 -2.16
C ALA A 62 -0.33 -20.71 -2.93
N GLY A 63 -0.07 -21.99 -3.20
CA GLY A 63 -0.98 -22.82 -4.02
C GLY A 63 -1.37 -22.14 -5.33
N SER A 64 -2.60 -22.35 -5.77
CA SER A 64 -3.26 -21.48 -6.75
C SER A 64 -3.71 -20.19 -6.07
N LEU A 65 -3.45 -19.05 -6.72
CA LEU A 65 -3.94 -17.77 -6.21
C LEU A 65 -5.46 -17.69 -6.44
N PRO A 66 -6.23 -17.21 -5.44
CA PRO A 66 -7.64 -17.01 -5.62
C PRO A 66 -7.88 -15.87 -6.61
N GLU A 67 -8.87 -16.03 -7.48
CA GLU A 67 -9.39 -14.91 -8.25
C GLU A 67 -10.21 -13.99 -7.36
N LEU A 68 -10.12 -12.68 -7.59
CA LEU A 68 -11.02 -11.72 -6.97
C LEU A 68 -12.40 -11.87 -7.63
N ALA A 69 -13.35 -12.43 -6.90
CA ALA A 69 -14.72 -12.60 -7.38
C ALA A 69 -15.40 -11.28 -7.80
N THR A 70 -14.98 -10.16 -7.19
CA THR A 70 -15.48 -8.81 -7.49
C THR A 70 -14.32 -7.82 -7.54
N GLN A 71 -14.28 -7.00 -8.58
CA GLN A 71 -13.36 -5.87 -8.68
C GLN A 71 -13.73 -4.83 -7.63
N ILE A 72 -12.76 -4.41 -6.82
CA ILE A 72 -12.98 -3.40 -5.78
C ILE A 72 -12.62 -2.04 -6.37
N ALA A 73 -13.65 -1.30 -6.78
CA ALA A 73 -13.50 0.11 -7.11
C ALA A 73 -13.16 0.90 -5.85
N TRP A 74 -11.99 1.52 -5.82
CA TRP A 74 -11.50 2.25 -4.67
C TRP A 74 -11.09 3.69 -5.01
N THR A 75 -11.73 4.63 -4.34
CA THR A 75 -11.42 6.06 -4.41
C THR A 75 -10.82 6.51 -3.09
N ALA A 76 -9.51 6.75 -3.06
CA ALA A 76 -8.86 7.33 -1.90
C ALA A 76 -9.12 8.84 -1.87
N ALA A 77 -9.76 9.32 -0.79
CA ALA A 77 -10.07 10.75 -0.61
C ALA A 77 -8.99 11.51 0.17
N ARG A 78 -8.08 10.79 0.83
CA ARG A 78 -7.04 11.37 1.69
C ARG A 78 -5.79 10.51 1.73
N LEU A 79 -4.68 11.14 2.08
CA LEU A 79 -3.43 10.52 2.51
C LEU A 79 -3.28 10.72 4.02
N SER A 80 -2.86 9.69 4.74
CA SER A 80 -2.67 9.74 6.20
C SER A 80 -1.22 9.45 6.56
N LEU A 81 -0.65 10.25 7.47
CA LEU A 81 0.57 9.89 8.17
C LEU A 81 0.18 9.05 9.39
N VAL A 82 0.70 7.82 9.46
CA VAL A 82 0.34 6.86 10.51
C VAL A 82 1.57 6.41 11.30
N GLN A 83 1.40 6.26 12.61
CA GLN A 83 2.36 5.62 13.49
C GLN A 83 1.95 4.18 13.73
N SER A 84 2.89 3.25 13.56
CA SER A 84 2.70 1.83 13.93
C SER A 84 3.21 1.58 15.35
N LEU A 85 2.31 1.13 16.23
CA LEU A 85 2.61 0.78 17.61
C LEU A 85 2.60 -0.73 17.77
N GLN A 86 3.72 -1.33 18.18
CA GLN A 86 3.80 -2.77 18.42
C GLN A 86 3.12 -3.11 19.74
N THR A 87 2.24 -4.11 19.71
CA THR A 87 1.59 -4.67 20.90
C THR A 87 1.74 -6.19 20.91
N PRO A 88 1.50 -6.87 22.05
CA PRO A 88 1.50 -8.33 22.09
C PRO A 88 0.51 -9.00 21.13
N LYS A 89 -0.55 -8.28 20.71
CA LYS A 89 -1.58 -8.78 19.78
C LYS A 89 -1.32 -8.41 18.32
N GLY A 90 -0.21 -7.72 18.02
CA GLY A 90 0.12 -7.20 16.69
C GLY A 90 0.24 -5.68 16.68
N SER A 91 0.36 -5.11 15.48
CA SER A 91 0.54 -3.67 15.31
C SER A 91 -0.80 -2.93 15.33
N ILE A 92 -0.88 -1.83 16.06
CA ILE A 92 -1.99 -0.87 16.03
C ILE A 92 -1.51 0.38 15.30
N TYR A 93 -2.34 0.91 14.40
CA TYR A 93 -2.04 2.14 13.68
C TYR A 93 -2.75 3.33 14.32
N ARG A 94 -1.99 4.39 14.61
CA ARG A 94 -2.49 5.69 15.07
C ARG A 94 -2.27 6.73 13.98
N THR A 95 -3.33 7.40 13.54
CA THR A 95 -3.22 8.53 12.62
C THR A 95 -2.61 9.74 13.34
N LEU A 96 -1.55 10.31 12.76
CA LEU A 96 -0.89 11.52 13.24
C LEU A 96 -1.35 12.77 12.48
N ALA A 97 -1.59 12.62 11.17
CA ALA A 97 -2.09 13.69 10.31
C ALA A 97 -2.87 13.11 9.12
N ASP A 98 -3.83 13.88 8.60
CA ASP A 98 -4.63 13.56 7.41
C ASP A 98 -4.57 14.73 6.42
N CYS A 99 -4.24 14.44 5.17
CA CYS A 99 -4.25 15.38 4.06
C CYS A 99 -5.33 14.95 3.06
N ARG A 100 -6.37 15.75 2.84
CA ARG A 100 -7.36 15.46 1.81
C ARG A 100 -6.77 15.75 0.44
N PHE A 101 -7.05 14.88 -0.53
CA PHE A 101 -6.78 15.20 -1.92
C PHE A 101 -7.76 16.28 -2.36
N ILE A 102 -7.23 17.41 -2.82
CA ILE A 102 -8.02 18.45 -3.46
C ILE A 102 -8.10 18.05 -4.93
N GLY A 103 -9.28 17.68 -5.40
CA GLY A 103 -9.47 17.37 -6.80
C GLY A 103 -9.19 18.62 -7.65
N THR A 104 -8.39 18.48 -8.70
CA THR A 104 -8.54 19.36 -9.86
C THR A 104 -9.88 19.00 -10.49
N ARG A 105 -10.80 19.96 -10.52
CA ARG A 105 -12.00 19.86 -11.35
C ARG A 105 -11.60 19.69 -12.82
#